data_AF-A0A9N9X3Q8-F1
#
_entry.id   AF-A0A9N9X3Q8-F1
#
_cell.length_a   1.000
_cell.length_b   1.000
_cell.length_c   1.000
_cell.angle_alpha   90.00
_cell.angle_beta   90.00
_cell.angle_gamma   90.00
#
_symmetry.space_group_name_H-M   'P 1'
#
loop_
_entity.id
_entity.type
_entity.pdbx_description
1 polymer ?
#
loop_
_entity_poly.entity_id
_entity_poly.type
_entity_poly.pdbx_seq_one_letter_code
_entity_poly.pdbx_strand_id
1 'polypeptide(L)'
;MIKGLSNTIQEIRGEGIEPILEFASQTSKDLGIDDYFPEKRRKTVNKRLEDLETQSREDNTCYLTAEEEFKRELNLVHDRILAELKERYETLEILSSDFYFLTGPALKNEPLNVLKRHVADFGLKYSSDVDVVELSNEIETFENQAKELVEKDLEKATPWIC
;
A
#
# COMPACT_ATOMS: atom_id res chain seq x y z
N MET A 1 7.17 7.26 6.02
CA MET A 1 6.29 8.06 5.14
C MET A 1 5.07 7.27 4.69
N ILE A 2 5.24 6.11 4.02
CA ILE A 2 4.13 5.27 3.51
C ILE A 2 3.14 4.85 4.61
N LYS A 3 3.63 4.45 5.79
CA LYS A 3 2.77 4.11 6.94
C LYS A 3 1.88 5.28 7.38
N GLY A 4 2.42 6.50 7.39
CA GLY A 4 1.65 7.70 7.72
C GLY A 4 0.55 7.97 6.69
N LEU A 5 0.88 7.86 5.40
CA LEU A 5 -0.11 7.99 4.32
C LEU A 5 -1.21 6.93 4.41
N SER A 6 -0.85 5.67 4.70
CA SER A 6 -1.82 4.59 4.89
C SER A 6 -2.80 4.90 6.01
N ASN A 7 -2.30 5.39 7.15
CA ASN A 7 -3.13 5.79 8.28
C ASN A 7 -4.11 6.91 7.90
N THR A 8 -3.64 7.94 7.19
CA THR A 8 -4.51 9.04 6.74
C THR A 8 -5.63 8.55 5.82
N ILE A 9 -5.33 7.66 4.87
CA ILE A 9 -6.37 7.10 3.99
C ILE A 9 -7.33 6.20 4.76
N GLN A 10 -6.85 5.50 5.78
CA GLN A 10 -7.68 4.67 6.65
C GLN A 10 -8.61 5.53 7.51
N GLU A 11 -8.15 6.69 7.98
CA GLU A 11 -8.97 7.68 8.68
C GLU A 11 -10.07 8.22 7.75
N ILE A 12 -9.71 8.67 6.54
CA ILE A 12 -10.70 9.13 5.52
C ILE A 12 -11.73 8.04 5.22
N ARG A 13 -11.28 6.79 5.10
CA ARG A 13 -12.17 5.64 4.85
C ARG A 13 -13.12 5.36 6.02
N GLY A 14 -12.68 5.62 7.26
CA GLY A 14 -13.44 5.41 8.50
C GLY A 14 -14.39 6.54 8.85
N GLU A 15 -14.04 7.79 8.54
CA GLU A 15 -14.91 8.97 8.68
C GLU A 15 -16.16 8.87 7.78
N GLY A 16 -16.05 8.13 6.68
CA GLY A 16 -17.13 7.94 5.72
C GLY A 16 -17.16 9.05 4.67
N ILE A 17 -18.14 8.97 3.78
CA ILE A 17 -18.23 9.82 2.59
C ILE A 17 -19.19 11.00 2.82
N GLU A 18 -19.99 10.94 3.89
CA GLU A 18 -20.98 11.94 4.25
C GLU A 18 -20.40 13.35 4.36
N PRO A 19 -19.24 13.59 5.03
CA PRO A 19 -18.64 14.92 5.08
C PRO A 19 -18.21 15.44 3.70
N ILE A 20 -17.76 14.53 2.83
CA ILE A 20 -17.34 14.86 1.46
C ILE A 20 -18.55 15.23 0.61
N LEU A 21 -19.66 14.50 0.75
CA LEU A 21 -20.92 14.79 0.06
C LEU A 21 -21.51 16.12 0.51
N GLU A 22 -21.49 16.44 1.81
CA GLU A 22 -21.97 17.72 2.34
C GLU A 22 -21.14 18.89 1.79
N PHE A 23 -19.82 18.76 1.80
CA PHE A 23 -18.91 19.75 1.22
C PHE A 23 -19.14 19.94 -0.29
N ALA A 24 -19.31 18.84 -1.03
CA ALA A 24 -19.59 18.88 -2.46
C ALA A 24 -20.95 19.54 -2.77
N SER A 25 -21.98 19.22 -1.99
CA SER A 25 -23.31 19.83 -2.10
C SER A 25 -23.25 21.34 -1.88
N GLN A 26 -22.53 21.79 -0.83
CA GLN A 26 -22.37 23.22 -0.57
C GLN A 26 -21.64 23.93 -1.73
N THR A 27 -20.55 23.34 -2.22
CA THR A 27 -19.79 23.88 -3.36
C THR A 27 -20.65 23.96 -4.63
N SER A 28 -21.47 22.94 -4.88
CA SER A 28 -22.38 22.90 -6.03
C SER A 28 -23.42 24.02 -5.98
N LYS A 29 -23.98 24.28 -4.80
CA LYS A 29 -24.92 25.38 -4.56
C LYS A 29 -24.27 26.74 -4.81
N ASP A 30 -23.04 26.94 -4.35
CA ASP A 30 -22.28 28.18 -4.55
C ASP A 30 -22.01 28.45 -6.05
N LEU A 31 -21.92 27.39 -6.86
CA LEU A 31 -21.72 27.43 -8.30
C LEU A 31 -23.03 27.46 -9.11
N GLY A 32 -24.19 27.37 -8.46
CA GLY A 32 -25.50 27.30 -9.13
C GLY A 32 -25.72 26.00 -9.91
N ILE A 33 -25.09 24.90 -9.50
CA ILE A 33 -25.21 23.56 -10.10
C ILE A 33 -26.10 22.69 -9.20
N ASP A 34 -26.99 21.91 -9.82
CA ASP A 34 -27.82 20.94 -9.11
C ASP A 34 -26.96 19.84 -8.47
N ASP A 35 -27.25 19.52 -7.19
CA ASP A 35 -26.42 18.66 -6.33
C ASP A 35 -27.02 17.25 -6.09
N TYR A 36 -28.00 16.83 -6.90
CA TYR A 36 -28.68 15.55 -6.73
C TYR A 36 -28.14 14.44 -7.65
N PHE A 37 -28.17 13.20 -7.17
CA PHE A 37 -27.87 12.04 -8.00
C PHE A 37 -29.03 11.77 -8.97
N PRO A 38 -28.78 11.65 -10.29
CA PRO A 38 -29.84 11.39 -11.26
C PRO A 38 -30.42 9.99 -11.07
N GLU A 39 -31.75 9.90 -10.96
CA GLU A 39 -32.43 8.61 -10.90
C GLU A 39 -32.30 7.88 -12.25
N LYS A 40 -31.72 6.68 -12.26
CA LYS A 40 -31.74 5.80 -13.43
C LYS A 40 -33.21 5.46 -13.75
N ARG A 41 -33.66 5.77 -14.97
CA ARG A 41 -35.02 5.48 -15.45
C ARG A 41 -35.34 3.99 -15.26
N ARG A 42 -36.27 3.66 -14.37
CA ARG A 42 -36.77 2.29 -14.19
C ARG A 42 -37.43 1.85 -15.50
N LYS A 43 -36.84 0.88 -16.21
CA LYS A 43 -37.50 0.27 -17.37
C LYS A 43 -38.70 -0.51 -16.85
N THR A 44 -39.89 0.01 -17.07
CA THR A 44 -41.13 -0.76 -16.89
C THR A 44 -41.07 -1.91 -17.90
N VAL A 45 -40.79 -3.13 -17.43
CA VAL A 45 -41.00 -4.32 -18.25
C VAL A 45 -42.51 -4.37 -18.54
N ASN A 46 -42.87 -4.61 -19.81
CA ASN A 46 -44.26 -4.68 -20.21
C ASN A 46 -44.99 -5.73 -19.35
N LYS A 47 -46.02 -5.30 -18.62
CA LYS A 47 -46.95 -6.14 -17.83
C LYS A 47 -47.45 -7.41 -18.52
N ARG A 48 -47.43 -7.46 -19.86
CA ARG A 48 -47.85 -8.64 -20.63
C ARG A 48 -46.89 -9.84 -20.56
N LEU A 49 -45.63 -9.64 -20.14
CA LEU A 49 -44.73 -10.76 -19.83
C LEU A 49 -44.86 -11.24 -18.38
N GLU A 50 -45.31 -10.38 -17.46
CA GLU A 50 -45.38 -10.71 -16.03
C GLU A 50 -46.45 -11.76 -15.72
N ASP A 51 -47.59 -11.76 -16.43
CA ASP A 51 -48.71 -12.67 -16.16
C ASP A 51 -48.44 -14.16 -16.49
N LEU A 52 -47.33 -14.49 -17.16
CA LEU A 52 -46.94 -15.87 -17.47
C LEU A 52 -45.80 -16.40 -16.58
N GLU A 53 -45.12 -15.53 -15.83
CA GLU A 53 -43.98 -15.88 -14.98
C GLU A 53 -44.22 -15.55 -13.47
N THR A 54 -45.40 -15.02 -13.11
CA THR A 54 -45.79 -14.68 -11.73
C THR A 54 -46.24 -15.90 -10.92
N GLN A 55 -45.31 -16.81 -10.60
CA GLN A 55 -45.50 -17.65 -9.42
C GLN A 55 -44.24 -18.01 -8.65
N SER A 56 -43.05 -17.54 -9.04
CA SER A 56 -41.83 -17.94 -8.33
C SER A 56 -40.65 -16.98 -8.41
N ARG A 57 -40.89 -15.65 -8.46
CA ARG A 57 -39.81 -14.68 -8.24
C ARG A 57 -40.34 -13.31 -7.86
N GLU A 58 -40.68 -13.15 -6.58
CA GLU A 58 -40.51 -11.86 -5.90
C GLU A 58 -39.00 -11.58 -5.78
N ASP A 59 -38.29 -11.49 -6.91
CA ASP A 59 -36.95 -10.93 -6.94
C ASP A 59 -37.15 -9.41 -6.83
N ASN A 60 -37.34 -8.97 -5.58
CA ASN A 60 -36.88 -7.67 -5.09
C ASN A 60 -35.39 -7.54 -5.45
N THR A 61 -35.12 -7.28 -6.73
CA THR A 61 -33.82 -6.88 -7.22
C THR A 61 -33.60 -5.49 -6.63
N CYS A 62 -33.00 -5.48 -5.45
CA CYS A 62 -32.60 -4.29 -4.73
C CYS A 62 -31.50 -3.61 -5.54
N TYR A 63 -31.90 -2.79 -6.51
CA TYR A 63 -30.96 -1.93 -7.22
C TYR A 63 -30.53 -0.82 -6.26
N LEU A 64 -29.23 -0.77 -5.95
CA LEU A 64 -28.63 0.34 -5.20
C LEU A 64 -28.99 1.66 -5.87
N THR A 65 -29.28 2.68 -5.06
CA THR A 65 -29.43 4.06 -5.54
C THR A 65 -28.10 4.55 -6.16
N ALA A 66 -28.17 5.57 -7.01
CA ALA A 66 -26.96 6.14 -7.63
C ALA A 66 -25.96 6.68 -6.58
N GLU A 67 -26.47 7.19 -5.46
CA GLU A 67 -25.63 7.58 -4.31
C GLU A 67 -24.96 6.36 -3.69
N GLU A 68 -25.71 5.30 -3.34
CA GLU A 68 -25.14 4.08 -2.75
C GLU A 68 -24.12 3.40 -3.68
N GLU A 69 -24.36 3.43 -4.99
CA GLU A 69 -23.41 2.98 -6.00
C GLU A 69 -22.13 3.83 -5.96
N PHE A 70 -22.24 5.16 -5.91
CA PHE A 70 -21.10 6.06 -5.76
C PHE A 70 -20.32 5.81 -4.46
N LYS A 71 -21.02 5.65 -3.32
CA LYS A 71 -20.39 5.32 -2.02
C LYS A 71 -19.62 4.01 -2.12
N ARG A 72 -20.21 2.98 -2.74
CA ARG A 72 -19.56 1.69 -2.95
C ARG A 72 -18.30 1.82 -3.78
N GLU A 73 -18.35 2.49 -4.93
CA GLU A 73 -17.19 2.67 -5.81
C GLU A 73 -16.06 3.43 -5.12
N LEU A 74 -16.38 4.51 -4.39
CA LEU A 74 -15.38 5.30 -3.68
C LEU A 74 -14.70 4.48 -2.56
N ASN A 75 -15.48 3.67 -1.85
CA ASN A 75 -14.95 2.73 -0.86
C ASN A 75 -14.03 1.68 -1.48
N LEU A 76 -14.38 1.13 -2.65
CA LEU A 76 -13.52 0.20 -3.38
C LEU A 76 -12.19 0.85 -3.77
N VAL A 77 -12.20 2.13 -4.16
CA VAL A 77 -10.98 2.90 -4.46
C VAL A 77 -10.11 3.04 -3.22
N HIS A 78 -10.68 3.46 -2.09
CA HIS A 78 -9.93 3.54 -0.83
C HIS A 78 -9.34 2.20 -0.40
N ASP A 79 -10.14 1.13 -0.44
CA ASP A 79 -9.73 -0.21 -0.03
C ASP A 79 -8.58 -0.71 -0.94
N ARG A 80 -8.64 -0.43 -2.25
CA ARG A 80 -7.57 -0.74 -3.19
C ARG A 80 -6.29 0.04 -2.87
N ILE A 81 -6.39 1.34 -2.64
CA ILE A 81 -5.20 2.16 -2.31
C ILE A 81 -4.57 1.69 -1.00
N LEU A 82 -5.37 1.35 0.01
CA LEU A 82 -4.87 0.83 1.28
C LEU A 82 -4.14 -0.51 1.12
N ALA A 83 -4.72 -1.44 0.35
CA ALA A 83 -4.08 -2.73 0.08
C ALA A 83 -2.71 -2.54 -0.60
N GLU A 84 -2.67 -1.71 -1.63
CA GLU A 84 -1.48 -1.35 -2.41
C GLU A 84 -0.39 -0.66 -1.58
N LEU A 85 -0.77 0.26 -0.68
CA LEU A 85 0.18 0.92 0.23
C LEU A 85 0.72 -0.04 1.28
N LYS A 86 -0.13 -0.92 1.80
CA LYS A 86 0.26 -1.95 2.77
C LYS A 86 1.27 -2.91 2.15
N GLU A 87 1.00 -3.43 0.97
CA GLU A 87 1.90 -4.34 0.26
C GLU A 87 3.26 -3.70 -0.01
N ARG A 88 3.28 -2.44 -0.48
CA ARG A 88 4.53 -1.68 -0.68
C ARG A 88 5.30 -1.49 0.63
N TYR A 89 4.60 -1.18 1.71
CA TYR A 89 5.24 -1.01 3.02
C TYR A 89 5.87 -2.31 3.52
N GLU A 90 5.14 -3.42 3.46
CA GLU A 90 5.64 -4.74 3.85
C GLU A 90 6.85 -5.16 2.99
N THR A 91 6.78 -4.91 1.68
CA THR A 91 7.90 -5.16 0.75
C THR A 91 9.14 -4.35 1.13
N LEU A 92 8.97 -3.07 1.46
CA LEU A 92 10.07 -2.22 1.89
C LEU A 92 10.62 -2.62 3.26
N GLU A 93 9.80 -3.10 4.19
CA GLU A 93 10.29 -3.64 5.46
C GLU A 93 11.12 -4.91 5.24
N ILE A 94 10.69 -5.81 4.36
CA ILE A 94 11.46 -7.00 3.99
C ILE A 94 12.80 -6.59 3.38
N LEU A 95 12.79 -5.71 2.38
CA LEU A 95 14.02 -5.20 1.76
C LEU A 95 14.94 -4.52 2.78
N SER A 96 14.40 -3.66 3.63
CA SER A 96 15.19 -3.01 4.69
C SER A 96 15.82 -4.03 5.63
N SER A 97 15.12 -5.13 5.94
CA SER A 97 15.64 -6.21 6.77
C SER A 97 16.72 -7.02 6.06
N ASP A 98 16.52 -7.35 4.78
CA ASP A 98 17.48 -8.12 4.00
C ASP A 98 18.83 -7.40 3.87
N PHE A 99 18.81 -6.08 3.71
CA PHE A 99 20.00 -5.24 3.53
C PHE A 99 20.55 -4.65 4.84
N TYR A 100 19.94 -4.95 5.99
CA TYR A 100 20.30 -4.35 7.29
C TYR A 100 21.79 -4.52 7.65
N PHE A 101 22.40 -5.65 7.30
CA PHE A 101 23.80 -5.94 7.60
C PHE A 101 24.80 -5.00 6.90
N LEU A 102 24.36 -4.29 5.85
CA LEU A 102 25.15 -3.27 5.14
C LEU A 102 25.01 -1.88 5.77
N THR A 103 24.23 -1.73 6.84
CA THR A 103 24.15 -0.48 7.59
C THR A 103 25.44 -0.26 8.35
N GLY A 104 25.87 0.99 8.47
CA GLY A 104 27.06 1.34 9.23
C GLY A 104 27.04 0.88 10.70
N PRO A 105 25.90 0.96 11.42
CA PRO A 105 25.76 0.34 12.73
C PRO A 105 25.99 -1.17 12.75
N ALA A 106 25.46 -1.92 11.77
CA ALA A 106 25.68 -3.35 11.68
C ALA A 106 27.16 -3.66 11.36
N LEU A 107 27.73 -2.99 10.36
CA LEU A 107 29.14 -3.16 9.97
C LEU A 107 30.12 -2.79 11.09
N LYS A 108 29.76 -1.85 11.97
CA LYS A 108 30.60 -1.45 13.11
C LYS A 108 30.51 -2.41 14.29
N ASN A 109 29.31 -2.87 14.62
CA ASN A 109 29.04 -3.52 15.89
C ASN A 109 28.82 -5.03 15.79
N GLU A 110 28.43 -5.55 14.63
CA GLU A 110 28.22 -6.99 14.47
C GLU A 110 29.55 -7.73 14.25
N PRO A 111 29.74 -8.89 14.89
CA PRO A 111 30.89 -9.74 14.63
C PRO A 111 30.95 -10.22 13.17
N LEU A 112 32.15 -10.32 12.60
CA LEU A 112 32.36 -10.76 11.21
C LEU A 112 31.66 -12.09 10.87
N ASN A 113 31.62 -13.05 11.80
CA ASN A 113 30.94 -14.32 11.57
C ASN A 113 29.42 -14.17 11.44
N VAL A 114 28.83 -13.17 12.11
CA VAL A 114 27.40 -12.83 11.98
C VAL A 114 27.15 -12.14 10.63
N LEU A 115 27.98 -11.17 10.25
CA LEU A 115 27.91 -10.50 8.95
C LEU A 115 28.06 -11.50 7.78
N LYS A 116 29.01 -12.43 7.87
CA LYS A 116 29.19 -13.49 6.86
C LYS A 116 27.97 -14.43 6.75
N ARG A 117 27.27 -14.67 7.87
CA ARG A 117 26.00 -15.42 7.83
C ARG A 117 24.92 -14.61 7.10
N HIS A 118 24.81 -13.31 7.39
CA HIS A 118 23.89 -12.42 6.67
C HIS A 118 24.18 -12.38 5.18
N VAL A 119 25.45 -12.31 4.77
CA VAL A 119 25.85 -12.42 3.35
C VAL A 119 25.44 -13.74 2.73
N ALA A 120 25.62 -14.86 3.44
CA ALA A 120 25.22 -16.17 2.93
C ALA A 120 23.69 -16.26 2.74
N ASP A 121 22.91 -15.84 3.74
CA ASP A 121 21.45 -15.82 3.68
C ASP A 121 20.94 -14.87 2.56
N PHE A 122 21.56 -13.70 2.44
CA PHE A 122 21.28 -12.72 1.38
C PHE A 122 21.61 -13.30 0.00
N GLY A 123 22.77 -13.93 -0.14
CA GLY A 123 23.22 -14.60 -1.35
C GLY A 123 22.31 -15.73 -1.82
N LEU A 124 21.71 -16.49 -0.90
CA LEU A 124 20.70 -17.49 -1.23
C LEU A 124 19.44 -16.83 -1.82
N LYS A 125 19.02 -15.70 -1.25
CA LYS A 125 17.82 -14.98 -1.67
C LYS A 125 17.99 -14.24 -3.00
N TYR A 126 19.17 -13.68 -3.25
CA TYR A 126 19.52 -12.89 -4.43
C TYR A 126 20.58 -13.57 -5.32
N SER A 127 20.53 -14.90 -5.40
CA SER A 127 21.55 -15.72 -6.07
C SER A 127 21.76 -15.44 -7.55
N SER A 128 20.79 -14.83 -8.22
CA SER A 128 20.91 -14.37 -9.61
C SER A 128 21.76 -13.11 -9.77
N ASP A 129 21.83 -12.30 -8.72
CA ASP A 129 22.34 -10.92 -8.79
C ASP A 129 23.58 -10.71 -7.93
N VAL A 130 23.89 -11.65 -7.02
CA VAL A 130 24.92 -11.49 -6.00
C VAL A 130 25.94 -12.63 -6.07
N ASP A 131 27.21 -12.27 -6.28
CA ASP A 131 28.33 -13.16 -6.00
C ASP A 131 28.63 -13.17 -4.49
N VAL A 132 28.18 -14.23 -3.82
CA VAL A 132 28.31 -14.41 -2.38
C VAL A 132 29.76 -14.47 -1.92
N VAL A 133 30.65 -15.01 -2.76
CA VAL A 133 32.07 -15.15 -2.43
C VAL A 133 32.74 -13.79 -2.50
N GLU A 134 32.47 -13.02 -3.55
CA GLU A 134 32.95 -11.64 -3.70
C GLU A 134 32.47 -10.77 -2.54
N LEU A 135 31.15 -10.72 -2.29
CA LEU A 135 30.57 -9.90 -1.22
C LEU A 135 31.10 -10.26 0.18
N SER A 136 31.31 -11.55 0.45
CA SER A 136 31.87 -12.01 1.73
C SER A 136 33.32 -11.54 1.93
N ASN A 137 34.13 -11.56 0.86
CA ASN A 137 35.51 -11.04 0.88
C ASN A 137 35.53 -9.51 1.02
N GLU A 138 34.59 -8.80 0.40
CA GLU A 138 34.46 -7.35 0.51
C GLU A 138 34.15 -6.95 1.96
N ILE A 139 33.23 -7.63 2.65
CA ILE A 139 32.94 -7.34 4.07
C ILE A 139 34.16 -7.56 4.96
N GLU A 140 34.88 -8.65 4.77
CA GLU A 140 36.10 -8.93 5.54
C GLU A 140 37.18 -7.88 5.29
N THR A 141 37.34 -7.45 4.04
CA THR A 141 38.27 -6.37 3.68
C THR A 141 37.82 -5.04 4.28
N PHE A 142 36.52 -4.74 4.22
CA PHE A 142 35.94 -3.53 4.78
C PHE A 142 36.12 -3.45 6.30
N GLU A 143 35.94 -4.53 7.05
CA GLU A 143 36.15 -4.52 8.51
C GLU A 143 37.58 -4.09 8.89
N ASN A 144 38.56 -4.54 8.10
CA ASN A 144 39.96 -4.20 8.30
C ASN A 144 40.25 -2.72 7.95
N GLN A 145 39.62 -2.20 6.89
CA GLN A 145 39.82 -0.83 6.41
C GLN A 145 39.00 0.22 7.18
N ALA A 146 37.78 -0.12 7.61
CA ALA A 146 36.86 0.78 8.30
C ALA A 146 37.40 1.25 9.65
N LYS A 147 38.17 0.38 10.34
CA LYS A 147 38.92 0.71 11.56
C LYS A 147 39.96 1.80 11.33
N GLU A 148 40.49 1.95 10.12
CA GLU A 148 41.50 2.94 9.75
C GLU A 148 40.89 4.23 9.15
N LEU A 149 39.71 4.15 8.51
CA LEU A 149 39.22 5.21 7.62
C LEU A 149 37.94 5.95 8.07
N VAL A 150 37.01 5.32 8.83
CA VAL A 150 35.61 5.81 8.89
C VAL A 150 35.05 5.93 10.32
N GLU A 151 35.89 5.85 11.35
CA GLU A 151 35.44 5.65 12.74
C GLU A 151 34.44 6.71 13.27
N LYS A 152 34.46 7.94 12.75
CA LYS A 152 33.58 9.05 13.18
C LYS A 152 32.24 9.16 12.44
N ASP A 153 32.12 8.62 11.22
CA ASP A 153 30.94 8.82 10.36
C ASP A 153 30.21 7.52 9.98
N LEU A 154 30.81 6.36 10.29
CA LEU A 154 30.24 5.07 9.90
C LEU A 154 28.87 4.81 10.52
N GLU A 155 28.62 5.17 11.78
CA GLU A 155 27.33 4.91 12.44
C GLU A 155 26.13 5.60 11.79
N LYS A 156 26.38 6.66 11.00
CA LYS A 156 25.33 7.40 10.29
C LYS A 156 25.13 6.91 8.87
N ALA A 157 25.99 6.00 8.39
CA ALA A 157 25.86 5.43 7.06
C ALA A 157 24.66 4.49 7.02
N THR A 158 23.64 4.89 6.27
CA THR A 158 22.51 4.03 5.92
C THR A 158 22.75 3.45 4.53
N PRO A 159 22.33 2.21 4.24
CA PRO A 159 22.24 1.72 2.87
C PRO A 159 21.41 2.73 2.07
N TRP A 160 21.83 3.02 0.84
CA TRP A 160 21.06 3.86 -0.08
C TRP A 160 19.79 3.10 -0.51
N ILE A 161 18.80 3.06 0.37
CA ILE A 161 17.44 2.60 0.09
C ILE A 161 16.51 3.78 0.37
N CYS A 162 16.59 4.76 -0.53
CA CYS A 162 15.59 5.81 -0.80
C CYS A 162 15.81 6.26 -2.25
#